data_AF-A0A7V6INM8-F1
#
_entry.id   AF-A0A7V6INM8-F1
#
_cell.length_a   1.000
_cell.length_b   1.000
_cell.length_c   1.000
_cell.angle_alpha   90.00
_cell.angle_beta   90.00
_cell.angle_gamma   90.00
#
_symmetry.space_group_name_H-M   'P 1'
#
loop_
_entity.id
_entity.type
_entity.pdbx_description
1 polymer ?
#
loop_
_entity_poly.entity_id
_entity_poly.type
_entity_poly.pdbx_seq_one_letter_code
_entity_poly.pdbx_strand_id
1 'polypeptide(L)' 'MIYHQKKYNSGLSVSGVLGYLNLSRSGYIHYRNRRGKSSTQAKRKEEIKKKISQIHSHSKEIYGAPKIREELCKQENG' A
#
# COMPACT_ATOMS: atom_id res chain seq x y z
N MET A 1 -5.98 9.04 32.82
CA MET A 1 -4.85 8.28 32.24
C MET A 1 -3.55 8.95 32.70
N ILE A 2 -2.92 8.43 33.76
CA ILE A 2 -1.68 8.99 34.33
C ILE A 2 -0.51 8.32 33.61
N TYR A 3 0.26 9.07 32.82
CA TYR A 3 1.49 8.57 32.20
C TYR A 3 2.64 8.68 33.19
N HIS A 4 3.09 7.54 33.74
CA HIS A 4 4.35 7.44 34.46
C HIS A 4 5.52 7.73 33.51
N GLN A 5 6.23 8.82 33.75
CA GLN A 5 7.43 9.18 33.00
C GLN A 5 8.59 8.25 33.43
N LYS A 6 8.74 7.11 32.72
CA LYS A 6 9.83 6.16 32.97
C LYS A 6 11.10 6.66 32.28
N LYS A 7 12.18 6.82 33.06
CA LYS A 7 13.49 7.31 32.61
C LYS A 7 14.16 6.23 31.74
N TYR A 8 14.35 6.48 30.44
CA TYR A 8 14.98 5.54 29.51
C TYR A 8 16.49 5.83 29.39
N ASN A 9 17.31 4.83 29.73
CA ASN A 9 18.77 4.89 29.63
C ASN A 9 19.21 4.51 28.20
N SER A 10 20.10 5.33 27.62
CA SER A 10 20.88 5.18 26.37
C SER A 10 20.41 4.16 25.30
N GLY A 11 19.19 4.34 24.80
CA GLY A 11 18.64 3.62 23.64
C GLY A 11 17.16 3.93 23.48
N LEU A 12 16.79 4.83 22.56
CA LEU A 12 15.39 5.20 22.36
C LEU A 12 14.59 4.01 21.84
N SER A 13 13.70 3.46 22.67
CA SER A 13 12.79 2.39 22.25
C SER A 13 11.67 2.96 21.37
N VAL A 14 11.35 2.29 20.28
CA VAL A 14 10.24 2.68 19.37
C VAL A 14 8.92 2.81 20.14
N SER A 15 8.68 1.93 21.11
CA SER A 15 7.45 1.96 21.92
C SER A 15 7.40 3.20 22.84
N GLY A 16 8.53 3.61 23.41
CA GLY A 16 8.61 4.80 24.26
C GLY A 16 8.38 6.09 23.46
N VAL A 17 8.99 6.20 22.28
CA VAL A 17 8.80 7.36 21.39
C VAL A 17 7.36 7.46 20.90
N LEU A 18 6.74 6.34 20.49
CA LEU A 18 5.34 6.34 20.05
C LEU A 18 4.38 6.70 21.18
N GLY A 19 4.64 6.23 22.41
CA GLY A 19 3.87 6.61 23.59
C GLY A 19 3.95 8.11 23.88
N TYR A 20 5.15 8.71 23.77
CA TYR A 20 5.33 10.15 23.91
C TYR A 20 4.57 10.96 22.84
N LEU A 21 4.55 10.46 21.59
CA LEU A 21 3.85 11.08 20.47
C LEU A 21 2.34 10.77 20.42
N ASN A 22 1.79 10.03 21.39
CA ASN A 22 0.39 9.54 21.38
C ASN A 22 0.01 8.74 20.11
N LEU A 23 0.99 8.05 19.52
CA LEU A 23 0.80 7.22 18.33
C LEU A 23 0.63 5.75 18.72
N SER A 24 -0.22 5.04 17.98
CA SER A 24 -0.36 3.60 18.15
C SER A 24 0.79 2.84 17.48
N ARG A 25 1.19 1.73 18.10
CA ARG A 25 2.19 0.82 17.55
C ARG A 25 1.74 0.22 16.22
N SER A 26 0.46 -0.15 16.10
CA SER A 26 -0.12 -0.68 14.86
C SER A 26 -0.09 0.36 13.74
N GLY A 27 -0.41 1.62 14.02
CA GLY A 27 -0.34 2.73 13.07
C GLY A 27 1.09 2.95 12.55
N TYR A 28 2.08 2.93 13.44
CA TYR A 28 3.49 3.04 13.06
C TYR A 28 3.96 1.89 12.16
N ILE A 29 3.64 0.64 12.52
CA ILE A 29 4.00 -0.53 11.71
C ILE A 29 3.33 -0.46 10.34
N HIS A 30 2.05 -0.09 10.28
CA HIS A 30 1.32 0.07 9.03
C HIS A 30 1.94 1.16 8.14
N TYR A 31 2.29 2.31 8.72
CA TYR A 31 2.98 3.41 8.03
C TYR A 31 4.34 2.96 7.48
N ARG A 32 5.18 2.32 8.30
CA ARG A 32 6.49 1.80 7.88
C ARG A 32 6.36 0.81 6.73
N ASN A 33 5.43 -0.13 6.84
CA ASN A 33 5.17 -1.13 5.79
C ASN A 33 4.68 -0.48 4.49
N ARG A 34 3.83 0.55 4.56
CA ARG A 34 3.39 1.31 3.38
C ARG A 34 4.55 2.05 2.71
N ARG A 35 5.42 2.68 3.50
CA ARG A 35 6.61 3.40 3.00
C ARG A 35 7.59 2.45 2.30
N GLY A 36 7.83 1.26 2.84
CA GLY A 36 8.71 0.26 2.21
C GLY A 36 8.14 -0.39 0.93
N LYS A 37 6.81 -0.37 0.75
CA LYS A 37 6.12 -0.98 -0.40
C LYS A 37 5.85 -0.01 -1.56
N SER A 38 6.30 1.24 -1.48
CA SER A 38 6.06 2.25 -2.54
C SER A 38 6.54 1.78 -3.91
N SER A 39 7.70 1.11 -3.98
CA SER A 39 8.25 0.54 -5.20
C SER A 39 7.35 -0.57 -5.76
N THR A 40 6.85 -1.48 -4.93
CA THR A 40 6.00 -2.60 -5.37
C THR A 40 4.62 -2.11 -5.85
N GLN A 41 4.03 -1.10 -5.19
CA GLN A 41 2.77 -0.53 -5.64
C GLN A 41 2.92 0.20 -6.98
N ALA A 42 4.03 0.92 -7.18
CA ALA A 42 4.31 1.58 -8.46
C ALA A 42 4.47 0.57 -9.60
N LYS A 43 5.23 -0.52 -9.38
CA LYS A 43 5.37 -1.62 -10.34
C LYS A 43 4.02 -2.25 -10.69
N ARG A 44 3.22 -2.61 -9.68
CA ARG A 44 1.86 -3.15 -9.89
C ARG A 44 0.99 -2.21 -10.72
N LYS A 45 1.03 -0.90 -10.44
CA LYS A 45 0.27 0.10 -11.22
C LYS A 45 0.72 0.13 -12.68
N GLU A 46 2.02 0.08 -12.94
CA GLU A 46 2.58 0.06 -14.29
C GLU A 46 2.18 -1.20 -15.06
N GLU A 47 2.28 -2.37 -14.42
CA GLU A 47 1.84 -3.66 -14.98
C GLU A 47 0.35 -3.65 -15.32
N ILE A 48 -0.50 -3.19 -14.40
CA ILE A 48 -1.95 -3.07 -14.64
C ILE A 48 -2.22 -2.10 -15.79
N LYS A 49 -1.51 -0.96 -15.84
CA LYS A 49 -1.68 0.01 -16.94
C LYS A 49 -1.34 -0.61 -18.30
N LYS A 50 -0.27 -1.39 -18.37
CA LYS A 50 0.11 -2.14 -19.59
C LYS A 50 -0.97 -3.11 -20.01
N LYS A 51 -1.50 -3.91 -19.08
CA LYS A 51 -2.60 -4.87 -19.35
C LYS A 51 -3.86 -4.17 -19.85
N ILE A 52 -4.27 -3.07 -19.21
CA ILE A 52 -5.42 -2.26 -19.63
C ILE A 52 -5.22 -1.74 -21.06
N SER A 53 -4.04 -1.21 -21.37
CA SER A 53 -3.72 -0.72 -22.73
C SER A 53 -3.78 -1.85 -23.76
N GLN A 54 -3.27 -3.03 -23.43
CA GLN A 54 -3.31 -4.20 -24.32
C GLN A 54 -4.74 -4.64 -24.61
N ILE A 55 -5.61 -4.72 -23.59
CA ILE A 55 -7.02 -5.08 -23.76
C ILE A 55 -7.73 -4.05 -24.65
N HIS A 56 -7.49 -2.76 -24.39
CA HIS A 56 -8.09 -1.67 -25.18
C HIS A 56 -7.71 -1.77 -26.66
N SER A 57 -6.41 -1.88 -26.96
CA SER A 57 -5.91 -2.01 -28.33
C SER A 57 -6.38 -3.30 -29.01
N HIS A 58 -6.41 -4.44 -28.29
CA HIS A 58 -6.88 -5.72 -28.83
C HIS A 58 -8.36 -5.67 -29.21
N SER A 59 -9.17 -4.97 -28.41
CA SER A 59 -10.59 -4.73 -28.69
C SER A 59 -10.86 -3.67 -29.77
N LYS A 60 -9.81 -3.14 -30.43
CA LYS A 60 -9.91 -2.01 -31.37
C LYS A 60 -10.59 -0.78 -30.75
N GLU A 61 -10.33 -0.54 -29.46
CA GLU A 61 -10.87 0.60 -28.70
C GLU A 61 -12.39 0.57 -28.48
N ILE A 62 -13.03 -0.56 -28.79
CA ILE A 62 -14.48 -0.74 -28.60
C ILE A 62 -14.80 -0.91 -27.11
N TYR A 63 -13.90 -1.52 -26.34
CA TYR A 63 -14.17 -1.82 -24.94
C TYR A 63 -14.00 -0.58 -24.06
N GLY A 64 -15.10 -0.15 -23.45
CA GLY A 64 -15.07 0.84 -22.38
C GLY A 64 -14.54 0.29 -21.05
N ALA A 65 -14.40 1.17 -20.07
CA ALA A 65 -13.87 0.85 -18.74
C ALA A 65 -14.54 -0.36 -18.05
N PRO A 66 -15.88 -0.54 -18.09
CA PRO A 66 -16.53 -1.70 -17.50
C PRO A 66 -16.05 -3.02 -18.13
N LYS A 67 -15.95 -3.08 -19.46
CA LYS A 67 -15.60 -4.31 -20.18
C LYS A 67 -14.12 -4.66 -20.03
N ILE A 68 -13.25 -3.66 -20.04
CA ILE A 68 -11.82 -3.84 -19.75
C ILE A 68 -11.63 -4.46 -18.36
N ARG A 69 -12.41 -4.02 -17.35
CA ARG A 69 -12.33 -4.58 -15.99
C ARG A 69 -12.73 -6.05 -15.94
N GLU A 70 -13.78 -6.45 -16.66
CA GLU A 70 -14.19 -7.85 -16.76
C GLU A 70 -13.07 -8.73 -17.35
N GLU A 71 -12.48 -8.31 -18.47
CA GLU A 71 -11.39 -9.04 -19.12
C GLU A 71 -10.14 -9.11 -18.23
N LEU A 72 -9.80 -8.02 -17.54
CA LEU A 72 -8.68 -8.03 -16.59
C LEU A 72 -8.92 -9.03 -15.44
N CYS A 73 -10.15 -9.13 -14.94
CA CYS A 73 -10.53 -10.07 -13.88
C CYS A 73 -10.42 -11.53 -14.35
N LYS A 74 -10.80 -11.81 -15.60
CA LYS A 74 -10.63 -13.15 -16.20
C LYS A 74 -9.15 -13.53 -16.31
N GLN A 75 -8.31 -12.58 -16.70
CA GLN A 75 -6.85 -12.78 -16.81
C GLN A 75 -6.14 -12.95 -15.46
N GLU A 76 -6.72 -12.46 -14.35
CA GLU A 76 -6.15 -12.62 -13.00
C GLU A 76 -6.55 -13.94 -12.31
N ASN A 77 -7.65 -14.57 -12.72
CA ASN A 77 -8.18 -15.80 -12.12
C ASN A 77 -7.94 -17.07 -12.96
N GLY A 78 -7.24 -16.95 -14.09
CA GLY A 78 -6.90 -18.05 -15.01
C GLY A 78 -5.50 -18.58 -14.79
#